data_AF-A0AA36N1D2-F1
#
_entry.id   AF-A0AA36N1D2-F1
#
_cell.length_a   1.000
_cell.length_b   1.000
_cell.length_c   1.000
_cell.angle_alpha   90.00
_cell.angle_beta   90.00
_cell.angle_gamma   90.00
#
_symmetry.space_group_name_H-M   'P 1'
#
loop_
_entity.id
_entity.type
_entity.pdbx_description
1 polymer ?
#
loop_
_entity_poly.entity_id
_entity_poly.type
_entity_poly.pdbx_seq_one_letter_code
_entity_poly.pdbx_strand_id
1 'polypeptide(L)'
;MPSSFAAFATFAATRRSACALAILSLFGGRILSTMAFPGISAKQLRVERAIRLMQSVYGNFQSTNFPLPLPEEEAGPCDNGQRRYLWTDAFAVLNLVSLAEACPSETTKFLGLANQLVDTVHDSLGKPRSALSQHAMQPDASSPSGYVGLRIGKVHSRVVTDAGMSYDGQYWHYIDKWLLALIRLGRPQEAARVAKCVFGHFYDATGGGMRWKLSVDATAPGPLQYQPPGDDTLTALIVFSLIEHHLRQEQCAKYSLQNEIDKLRQSLVGYKGRVTSDPLGWGLAAMYDQWLERKRTTELQLYAKDALSTFHMSLPFRLYGALLGAKLCPKAVDEIAQELGPLVEMAVRYEESHIFQGTHEEHSSINRVMLATVLLTPGALGRMSGEPSLSLR
;
A
#
# COMPACT_ATOMS: atom_id res chain seq x y z
N MET A 1 5.87 23.20 -8.68
CA MET A 1 4.83 22.54 -7.85
C MET A 1 5.51 21.46 -7.03
N PRO A 2 5.42 21.48 -5.69
CA PRO A 2 6.02 20.45 -4.86
C PRO A 2 5.38 19.10 -5.26
N SER A 3 6.20 18.07 -5.39
CA SER A 3 5.70 16.70 -5.57
C SER A 3 4.75 16.35 -4.43
N SER A 4 3.73 15.53 -4.70
CA SER A 4 2.76 15.00 -3.73
C SER A 4 3.41 14.35 -2.49
N PHE A 5 4.70 14.02 -2.58
CA PHE A 5 5.53 13.47 -1.50
C PHE A 5 6.12 14.52 -0.53
N ALA A 6 6.13 15.81 -0.89
CA ALA A 6 6.79 16.87 -0.11
C ALA A 6 5.95 17.38 1.09
N ALA A 7 4.67 17.01 1.20
CA ALA A 7 3.81 17.44 2.31
C ALA A 7 4.12 16.74 3.66
N PHE A 8 5.07 15.80 3.69
CA PHE A 8 5.53 15.13 4.90
C PHE A 8 6.72 15.81 5.60
N ALA A 9 7.26 16.88 5.03
CA ALA A 9 8.52 17.49 5.46
C ALA A 9 8.32 18.77 6.29
N THR A 10 7.73 18.68 7.48
CA THR A 10 8.05 19.64 8.56
C THR A 10 7.72 19.09 9.94
N PHE A 11 8.73 19.13 10.83
CA PHE A 11 8.69 18.84 12.28
C PHE A 11 8.75 17.38 12.75
N ALA A 12 9.95 16.81 12.67
CA ALA A 12 10.46 15.80 13.62
C ALA A 12 11.91 16.12 14.04
N ALA A 13 12.19 17.39 14.35
CA ALA A 13 13.56 17.89 14.58
C ALA A 13 13.97 18.06 16.05
N THR A 14 13.18 17.65 17.04
CA THR A 14 13.50 17.90 18.47
C THR A 14 13.63 16.66 19.36
N ARG A 15 13.72 15.44 18.82
CA ARG A 15 14.12 14.24 19.60
C ARG A 15 15.31 13.47 18.99
N ARG A 16 16.26 14.21 18.42
CA ARG A 16 17.36 13.70 17.57
C ARG A 16 18.52 12.98 18.29
N SER A 17 18.57 12.91 19.62
CA SER A 17 19.76 12.37 20.31
C SER A 17 19.63 10.98 20.93
N ALA A 18 18.41 10.47 21.19
CA ALA A 18 18.26 9.18 21.89
C ALA A 18 18.18 7.96 20.94
N CYS A 19 17.54 8.12 19.77
CA CYS A 19 17.27 7.00 18.86
C CYS A 19 18.54 6.54 18.08
N ALA A 20 19.41 7.47 17.70
CA ALA A 20 20.66 7.15 16.99
C ALA A 20 21.68 6.39 17.86
N LEU A 21 21.70 6.63 19.18
CA LEU A 21 22.56 5.91 20.11
C LEU A 21 22.04 4.50 20.44
N ALA A 22 20.71 4.29 20.48
CA ALA A 22 20.13 2.97 20.66
C ALA A 22 20.46 2.03 19.48
N ILE A 23 20.40 2.56 18.25
CA ILE A 23 20.75 1.82 17.03
C ILE A 23 22.21 1.36 17.08
N LEU A 24 23.17 2.21 17.49
CA LEU A 24 24.59 1.83 17.63
C LEU A 24 24.85 0.79 18.73
N SER A 25 24.06 0.77 19.81
CA SER A 25 24.22 -0.20 20.91
C SER A 25 23.76 -1.63 20.54
N LEU A 26 22.89 -1.78 19.53
CA LEU A 26 22.49 -3.08 18.97
C LEU A 26 23.60 -3.74 18.13
N PHE A 27 24.67 -3.02 17.78
CA PHE A 27 25.80 -3.55 16.99
C PHE A 27 26.92 -4.17 17.85
N GLY A 28 26.75 -4.24 19.18
CA GLY A 28 27.70 -4.88 20.09
C GLY A 28 27.47 -6.38 20.35
N GLY A 29 26.44 -6.98 19.73
CA GLY A 29 26.15 -8.41 19.85
C GLY A 29 27.00 -9.21 18.87
N ARG A 30 27.78 -10.18 19.38
CA ARG A 30 28.46 -11.22 18.60
C ARG A 30 27.62 -11.63 17.40
N ILE A 31 28.26 -11.72 16.23
CA ILE A 31 27.73 -12.46 15.07
C ILE A 31 27.35 -13.84 15.60
N LEU A 32 26.06 -14.04 15.90
CA LEU A 32 25.49 -15.37 16.00
C LEU A 32 25.60 -15.91 14.58
N SER A 33 26.72 -16.59 14.35
CA SER A 33 26.91 -17.50 13.24
C SER A 33 25.61 -18.28 13.14
N THR A 34 24.94 -18.13 12.01
CA THR A 34 23.73 -18.86 11.68
C THR A 34 23.93 -20.32 12.06
N MET A 35 23.35 -20.75 13.18
CA MET A 35 23.11 -22.17 13.38
C MET A 35 22.11 -22.52 12.29
N ALA A 36 22.63 -23.06 11.19
CA ALA A 36 21.82 -23.69 10.17
C ALA A 36 21.06 -24.82 10.86
N PHE A 37 19.80 -24.58 11.21
CA PHE A 37 18.88 -25.66 11.53
C PHE A 37 18.82 -26.56 10.28
N PRO A 38 19.22 -27.83 10.36
CA PRO A 38 19.20 -28.70 9.19
C PRO A 38 17.73 -28.92 8.79
N GLY A 39 17.31 -28.39 7.64
CA GLY A 39 16.06 -28.76 6.97
C GLY A 39 15.15 -27.65 6.45
N ILE A 40 15.28 -26.38 6.89
CA ILE A 40 14.39 -25.29 6.45
C ILE A 40 15.04 -24.49 5.31
N SER A 41 14.36 -24.41 4.16
CA SER A 41 14.86 -23.61 3.03
C SER A 41 14.77 -22.10 3.30
N ALA A 42 15.63 -21.29 2.68
CA ALA A 42 15.55 -19.82 2.79
C ALA A 42 14.18 -19.26 2.33
N LYS A 43 13.50 -19.93 1.39
CA LYS A 43 12.13 -19.58 0.99
C LYS A 43 11.15 -19.84 2.14
N GLN A 44 11.21 -21.01 2.74
CA GLN A 44 10.34 -21.39 3.86
C GLN A 44 10.53 -20.46 5.06
N LEU A 45 11.77 -20.13 5.42
CA LEU A 45 12.06 -19.19 6.50
C LEU A 45 11.43 -17.80 6.27
N ARG A 46 11.47 -17.29 5.03
CA ARG A 46 10.82 -16.02 4.68
C ARG A 46 9.30 -16.08 4.82
N VAL A 47 8.69 -17.18 4.39
CA VAL A 47 7.24 -17.40 4.51
C VAL A 47 6.83 -17.47 5.98
N GLU A 48 7.54 -18.25 6.80
CA GLU A 48 7.29 -18.35 8.25
C GLU A 48 7.44 -17.01 8.96
N ARG A 49 8.46 -16.22 8.61
CA ARG A 49 8.64 -14.85 9.10
C ARG A 49 7.47 -13.94 8.69
N ALA A 50 7.03 -13.98 7.43
CA ALA A 50 5.90 -13.19 6.96
C ALA A 50 4.59 -13.57 7.67
N ILE A 51 4.34 -14.86 7.90
CA ILE A 51 3.18 -15.33 8.67
C ILE A 51 3.22 -14.78 10.10
N ARG A 52 4.37 -14.85 10.79
CA ARG A 52 4.51 -14.31 12.16
C ARG A 52 4.25 -12.81 12.23
N LEU A 53 4.80 -12.04 11.28
CA LEU A 53 4.54 -10.59 11.19
C LEU A 53 3.04 -10.31 11.01
N MET A 54 2.38 -11.01 10.08
CA MET A 54 0.94 -10.83 9.83
C MET A 54 0.08 -11.24 11.03
N GLN A 55 0.39 -12.37 11.69
CA GLN A 55 -0.35 -12.82 12.87
C GLN A 55 -0.17 -11.91 14.08
N SER A 56 0.97 -11.21 14.18
CA SER A 56 1.18 -10.20 15.22
C SER A 56 0.28 -8.96 15.07
N VAL A 57 -0.28 -8.74 13.89
CA VAL A 57 -1.20 -7.63 13.58
C VAL A 57 -2.65 -8.09 13.59
N TYR A 58 -2.96 -9.18 12.89
CA TYR A 58 -4.34 -9.63 12.65
C TYR A 58 -4.80 -10.75 13.58
N GLY A 59 -3.93 -11.23 14.46
CA GLY A 59 -4.19 -12.36 15.34
C GLY A 59 -3.96 -13.72 14.67
N ASN A 60 -4.22 -14.79 15.42
CA ASN A 60 -4.06 -16.16 14.94
C ASN A 60 -5.01 -16.44 13.76
N PHE A 61 -4.45 -16.92 12.65
CA PHE A 61 -5.16 -17.30 11.42
C PHE A 61 -6.12 -18.49 11.56
N GLN A 62 -6.11 -19.19 12.69
CA GLN A 62 -7.10 -20.22 13.03
C GLN A 62 -8.21 -19.71 13.96
N SER A 63 -8.09 -18.46 14.45
CA SER A 63 -9.08 -17.87 15.34
C SER A 63 -10.34 -17.46 14.58
N THR A 64 -11.50 -17.64 15.21
CA THR A 64 -12.77 -17.11 14.71
C THR A 64 -12.85 -15.59 14.79
N ASN A 65 -11.96 -14.96 15.57
CA ASN A 65 -11.95 -13.50 15.80
C ASN A 65 -11.04 -12.75 14.80
N PHE A 66 -10.56 -13.42 13.76
CA PHE A 66 -9.85 -12.76 12.68
C PHE A 66 -10.78 -11.82 11.88
N PRO A 67 -10.31 -10.68 11.36
CA PRO A 67 -9.12 -9.97 11.82
C PRO A 67 -9.37 -9.33 13.20
N LEU A 68 -8.33 -9.32 14.04
CA LEU A 68 -8.35 -8.47 15.23
C LEU A 68 -8.41 -6.98 14.82
N PRO A 69 -9.06 -6.11 15.62
CA PRO A 69 -8.96 -4.66 15.43
C PRO A 69 -7.51 -4.20 15.53
N LEU A 70 -7.11 -3.27 14.66
CA LEU A 70 -5.81 -2.59 14.77
C LEU A 70 -5.74 -1.77 16.08
N PRO A 71 -4.52 -1.46 16.57
CA PRO A 71 -4.36 -0.66 17.79
C PRO A 71 -5.11 0.68 17.74
N GLU A 72 -5.58 1.14 18.89
CA GLU A 72 -6.50 2.29 18.98
C GLU A 72 -5.85 3.63 18.63
N GLU A 73 -4.55 3.71 18.81
CA GLU A 73 -3.67 4.82 18.46
C GLU A 73 -3.38 4.89 16.96
N GLU A 74 -3.53 3.77 16.23
CA GLU A 74 -3.23 3.68 14.79
C GLU A 74 -4.49 3.85 13.93
N ALA A 75 -5.64 3.33 14.38
CA ALA A 75 -6.89 3.35 13.62
C ALA A 75 -8.11 3.70 14.48
N GLY A 76 -8.98 4.53 13.90
CA GLY A 76 -10.22 4.98 14.52
C GLY A 76 -11.27 3.86 14.65
N PRO A 77 -12.15 3.93 15.67
CA PRO A 77 -13.17 2.91 15.89
C PRO A 77 -14.27 2.99 14.82
N CYS A 78 -14.84 1.84 14.47
CA CYS A 78 -16.06 1.72 13.66
C CYS A 78 -17.20 1.16 14.53
N ASP A 79 -18.46 1.35 14.10
CA ASP A 79 -19.64 0.91 14.86
C ASP A 79 -19.66 -0.60 15.18
N ASN A 80 -19.00 -1.43 14.37
CA ASN A 80 -18.85 -2.87 14.59
C ASN A 80 -17.69 -3.25 15.55
N GLY A 81 -17.09 -2.28 16.24
CA GLY A 81 -15.95 -2.48 17.14
C GLY A 81 -14.61 -2.71 16.43
N GLN A 82 -14.58 -2.72 15.09
CA GLN A 82 -13.35 -2.86 14.32
C GLN A 82 -12.59 -1.53 14.19
N ARG A 83 -11.29 -1.66 13.95
CA ARG A 83 -10.35 -0.57 13.68
C ARG A 83 -9.50 -0.99 12.51
N ARG A 84 -9.66 -0.32 11.36
CA ARG A 84 -9.07 -0.70 10.08
C ARG A 84 -8.33 0.48 9.47
N TYR A 85 -7.34 0.19 8.62
CA TYR A 85 -6.54 1.20 7.96
C TYR A 85 -6.24 0.78 6.53
N LEU A 86 -6.81 1.50 5.55
CA LEU A 86 -6.95 1.00 4.18
C LEU A 86 -5.62 0.60 3.52
N TRP A 87 -4.55 1.38 3.74
CA TRP A 87 -3.22 1.05 3.23
C TRP A 87 -2.71 -0.28 3.80
N THR A 88 -2.68 -0.39 5.13
CA THR A 88 -2.22 -1.60 5.84
C THR A 88 -2.99 -2.81 5.35
N ASP A 89 -4.30 -2.66 5.22
CA ASP A 89 -5.19 -3.75 4.87
C ASP A 89 -5.10 -4.17 3.39
N ALA A 90 -4.83 -3.24 2.47
CA ALA A 90 -4.55 -3.56 1.07
C ALA A 90 -3.30 -4.46 0.94
N PHE A 91 -2.21 -4.10 1.61
CA PHE A 91 -1.00 -4.92 1.62
C PHE A 91 -1.20 -6.24 2.34
N ALA A 92 -2.02 -6.28 3.38
CA ALA A 92 -2.35 -7.53 4.06
C ALA A 92 -3.12 -8.51 3.17
N VAL A 93 -4.10 -8.04 2.38
CA VAL A 93 -4.78 -8.89 1.38
C VAL A 93 -3.77 -9.42 0.36
N LEU A 94 -2.89 -8.56 -0.17
CA LEU A 94 -1.82 -8.97 -1.10
C LEU A 94 -0.87 -10.01 -0.48
N ASN A 95 -0.54 -9.86 0.80
CA ASN A 95 0.28 -10.82 1.53
C ASN A 95 -0.44 -12.17 1.67
N LEU A 96 -1.73 -12.18 2.02
CA LEU A 96 -2.54 -13.40 2.13
C LEU A 96 -2.65 -14.12 0.77
N VAL A 97 -2.85 -13.40 -0.34
CA VAL A 97 -2.81 -13.98 -1.69
C VAL A 97 -1.42 -14.56 -1.98
N SER A 98 -0.35 -13.85 -1.67
CA SER A 98 1.03 -14.33 -1.86
C SER A 98 1.34 -15.57 -1.01
N LEU A 99 0.79 -15.67 0.20
CA LEU A 99 0.90 -16.84 1.06
C LEU A 99 0.12 -18.03 0.48
N ALA A 100 -1.04 -17.79 -0.12
CA ALA A 100 -1.82 -18.83 -0.80
C ALA A 100 -1.04 -19.47 -1.96
N GLU A 101 -0.24 -18.68 -2.68
CA GLU A 101 0.67 -19.15 -3.74
C GLU A 101 1.91 -19.84 -3.17
N ALA A 102 2.48 -19.31 -2.07
CA ALA A 102 3.68 -19.85 -1.46
C ALA A 102 3.45 -21.16 -0.70
N CYS A 103 2.21 -21.39 -0.23
CA CYS A 103 1.78 -22.56 0.53
C CYS A 103 0.55 -23.22 -0.12
N PRO A 104 0.72 -24.00 -1.22
CA PRO A 104 -0.40 -24.59 -1.95
C PRO A 104 -1.33 -25.49 -1.11
N SER A 105 -0.81 -26.12 -0.04
CA SER A 105 -1.61 -26.93 0.88
C SER A 105 -2.56 -26.11 1.77
N GLU A 106 -2.33 -24.80 1.89
CA GLU A 106 -3.12 -23.87 2.70
C GLU A 106 -3.80 -22.78 1.86
N THR A 107 -3.86 -22.93 0.53
CA THR A 107 -4.46 -21.95 -0.39
C THR A 107 -5.88 -21.54 0.04
N THR A 108 -6.75 -22.51 0.29
CA THR A 108 -8.15 -22.24 0.72
C THR A 108 -8.20 -21.42 2.01
N LYS A 109 -7.31 -21.69 2.96
CA LYS A 109 -7.23 -20.97 4.23
C LYS A 109 -6.82 -19.52 4.00
N PHE A 110 -5.73 -19.28 3.28
CA PHE A 110 -5.23 -17.92 3.06
C PHE A 110 -6.18 -17.07 2.20
N LEU A 111 -6.79 -17.65 1.16
CA LEU A 111 -7.81 -16.95 0.38
C LEU A 111 -9.11 -16.71 1.17
N GLY A 112 -9.49 -17.63 2.07
CA GLY A 112 -10.60 -17.42 3.01
C GLY A 112 -10.35 -16.23 3.94
N LEU A 113 -9.16 -16.15 4.54
CA LEU A 113 -8.73 -15.01 5.37
C LEU A 113 -8.72 -13.71 4.56
N ALA A 114 -8.23 -13.73 3.32
CA ALA A 114 -8.22 -12.55 2.46
C ALA A 114 -9.64 -12.04 2.16
N ASN A 115 -10.59 -12.93 1.88
CA ASN A 115 -11.99 -12.57 1.68
C ASN A 115 -12.62 -11.98 2.95
N GLN A 116 -12.44 -12.64 4.09
CA GLN A 116 -12.92 -12.12 5.38
C GLN A 116 -12.34 -10.74 5.70
N LEU A 117 -11.08 -10.50 5.33
CA LEU A 117 -10.42 -9.21 5.49
C LEU A 117 -11.06 -8.13 4.61
N VAL A 118 -11.36 -8.45 3.35
CA VAL A 118 -12.06 -7.56 2.40
C VAL A 118 -13.44 -7.19 2.90
N ASP A 119 -14.22 -8.17 3.32
CA ASP A 119 -15.59 -7.94 3.80
C ASP A 119 -15.56 -7.04 5.05
N THR A 120 -14.63 -7.29 5.98
CA THR A 120 -14.43 -6.43 7.15
C THR A 120 -14.02 -5.00 6.76
N VAL A 121 -13.13 -4.82 5.76
CA VAL A 121 -12.73 -3.49 5.29
C VAL A 121 -13.91 -2.75 4.66
N HIS A 122 -14.73 -3.42 3.86
CA HIS A 122 -15.90 -2.80 3.24
C HIS A 122 -16.96 -2.43 4.27
N ASP A 123 -17.17 -3.27 5.28
CA ASP A 123 -18.09 -2.99 6.38
C ASP A 123 -17.60 -1.88 7.31
N SER A 124 -16.29 -1.75 7.49
CA SER A 124 -15.72 -0.72 8.35
C SER A 124 -15.45 0.59 7.61
N LEU A 125 -14.65 0.56 6.54
CA LEU A 125 -14.13 1.74 5.83
C LEU A 125 -14.98 2.14 4.63
N GLY A 126 -15.77 1.23 4.06
CA GLY A 126 -16.73 1.53 2.99
C GLY A 126 -18.02 2.18 3.48
N LYS A 127 -18.17 2.40 4.79
CA LYS A 127 -19.35 2.97 5.45
C LYS A 127 -18.98 4.17 6.34
N PRO A 128 -19.93 5.08 6.61
CA PRO A 128 -19.75 6.15 7.58
C PRO A 128 -19.23 5.60 8.91
N ARG A 129 -18.32 6.32 9.57
CA ARG A 129 -17.76 5.84 10.84
C ARG A 129 -18.81 5.75 11.95
N SER A 130 -19.75 6.70 11.95
CA SER A 130 -20.90 6.72 12.83
C SER A 130 -22.02 7.54 12.18
N ALA A 131 -23.19 7.59 12.81
CA ALA A 131 -24.34 8.37 12.36
C ALA A 131 -24.17 9.91 12.45
N LEU A 132 -23.02 10.41 12.93
CA LEU A 132 -22.77 11.84 13.03
C LEU A 132 -22.58 12.46 11.65
N SER A 133 -23.17 13.64 11.42
CA SER A 133 -23.12 14.35 10.13
C SER A 133 -21.70 14.59 9.62
N GLN A 134 -20.75 14.88 10.50
CA GLN A 134 -19.34 15.08 10.14
C GLN A 134 -18.63 13.81 9.63
N HIS A 135 -19.21 12.62 9.82
CA HIS A 135 -18.72 11.34 9.30
C HIS A 135 -19.51 10.85 8.08
N ALA A 136 -20.45 11.65 7.56
CA ALA A 136 -21.28 11.28 6.45
C ALA A 136 -20.44 11.01 5.20
N MET A 137 -20.63 9.84 4.61
CA MET A 137 -20.13 9.52 3.29
C MET A 137 -21.22 9.75 2.26
N GLN A 138 -20.84 10.12 1.05
CA GLN A 138 -21.76 10.26 -0.07
C GLN A 138 -22.36 8.89 -0.44
N PRO A 139 -23.70 8.71 -0.45
CA PRO A 139 -24.31 7.45 -0.88
C PRO A 139 -24.12 7.21 -2.38
N ASP A 140 -23.89 5.94 -2.74
CA ASP A 140 -23.87 5.46 -4.12
C ASP A 140 -24.25 3.98 -4.17
N ALA A 141 -25.44 3.68 -4.71
CA ALA A 141 -25.97 2.31 -4.81
C ALA A 141 -25.16 1.41 -5.75
N SER A 142 -24.34 1.98 -6.63
CA SER A 142 -23.44 1.22 -7.49
C SER A 142 -22.19 0.73 -6.74
N SER A 143 -21.82 1.39 -5.64
CA SER A 143 -20.71 0.97 -4.77
C SER A 143 -21.00 -0.38 -4.10
N PRO A 144 -20.01 -1.25 -3.89
CA PRO A 144 -20.19 -2.48 -3.11
C PRO A 144 -20.65 -2.25 -1.67
N SER A 145 -20.26 -1.13 -1.05
CA SER A 145 -20.63 -0.78 0.33
C SER A 145 -21.84 0.15 0.44
N GLY A 146 -22.37 0.62 -0.70
CA GLY A 146 -23.45 1.61 -0.76
C GLY A 146 -23.02 3.07 -0.63
N TYR A 147 -21.72 3.35 -0.52
CA TYR A 147 -21.15 4.70 -0.40
C TYR A 147 -19.94 4.91 -1.30
N VAL A 148 -19.63 6.17 -1.60
CA VAL A 148 -18.50 6.55 -2.44
C VAL A 148 -17.17 6.24 -1.77
N GLY A 149 -16.44 5.31 -2.38
CA GLY A 149 -15.07 4.97 -2.02
C GLY A 149 -14.90 4.32 -0.65
N LEU A 150 -13.70 4.47 -0.09
CA LEU A 150 -13.33 3.92 1.21
C LEU A 150 -12.57 4.98 2.01
N ARG A 151 -12.91 5.09 3.29
CA ARG A 151 -12.21 5.95 4.24
C ARG A 151 -10.80 5.45 4.51
N ILE A 152 -9.90 6.34 4.95
CA ILE A 152 -8.54 5.95 5.32
C ILE A 152 -8.52 5.10 6.62
N GLY A 153 -9.31 5.46 7.63
CA GLY A 153 -9.32 4.81 8.95
C GLY A 153 -8.50 5.53 10.03
N LYS A 154 -7.94 6.71 9.78
CA LYS A 154 -7.14 7.48 10.76
C LYS A 154 -7.95 7.85 12.01
N VAL A 155 -7.31 7.90 13.18
CA VAL A 155 -7.98 8.34 14.42
C VAL A 155 -8.52 9.77 14.30
N HIS A 156 -7.67 10.70 13.82
CA HIS A 156 -8.00 12.11 13.64
C HIS A 156 -7.38 12.68 12.35
N SER A 157 -7.97 13.77 11.83
CA SER A 157 -7.36 14.61 10.79
C SER A 157 -6.15 15.36 11.35
N ARG A 158 -5.06 15.45 10.59
CA ARG A 158 -3.86 16.23 10.92
C ARG A 158 -3.86 17.57 10.17
N VAL A 159 -3.60 18.67 10.86
CA VAL A 159 -3.64 20.04 10.27
C VAL A 159 -2.77 20.19 9.03
N VAL A 160 -1.57 19.60 9.03
CA VAL A 160 -0.58 19.76 7.95
C VAL A 160 -0.94 18.91 6.72
N THR A 161 -1.18 17.61 6.90
CA THR A 161 -1.40 16.68 5.77
C THR A 161 -2.85 16.64 5.32
N ASP A 162 -3.79 16.91 6.22
CA ASP A 162 -5.23 16.80 6.00
C ASP A 162 -5.90 18.17 5.87
N ALA A 163 -5.12 19.22 5.59
CA ALA A 163 -5.65 20.56 5.33
C ALA A 163 -6.81 20.52 4.32
N GLY A 164 -7.97 21.02 4.74
CA GLY A 164 -9.21 21.05 3.96
C GLY A 164 -9.97 19.72 3.86
N MET A 165 -9.55 18.65 4.55
CA MET A 165 -10.34 17.43 4.70
C MET A 165 -11.11 17.43 6.02
N SER A 166 -12.29 16.83 6.00
CA SER A 166 -12.93 16.34 7.22
C SER A 166 -12.35 14.98 7.61
N TYR A 167 -11.97 14.87 8.88
CA TYR A 167 -11.70 13.60 9.55
C TYR A 167 -10.67 12.69 8.84
N ASP A 168 -10.98 11.42 8.59
CA ASP A 168 -10.03 10.50 7.97
C ASP A 168 -10.03 10.53 6.44
N GLY A 169 -11.01 11.16 5.78
CA GLY A 169 -11.03 11.39 4.33
C GLY A 169 -10.82 10.13 3.47
N GLN A 170 -10.39 10.34 2.23
CA GLN A 170 -10.06 9.28 1.27
C GLN A 170 -8.80 9.66 0.50
N TYR A 171 -7.86 8.73 0.33
CA TYR A 171 -6.64 8.95 -0.46
C TYR A 171 -6.62 8.05 -1.70
N TRP A 172 -6.29 8.65 -2.84
CA TRP A 172 -6.23 7.92 -4.11
C TRP A 172 -5.18 6.80 -4.06
N HIS A 173 -3.97 7.10 -3.59
CA HIS A 173 -2.87 6.14 -3.50
C HIS A 173 -3.07 5.03 -2.44
N TYR A 174 -4.20 5.04 -1.71
CA TYR A 174 -4.63 3.95 -0.84
C TYR A 174 -5.67 3.10 -1.57
N ILE A 175 -6.61 3.77 -2.26
CA ILE A 175 -7.61 3.12 -3.11
C ILE A 175 -6.94 2.35 -4.24
N ASP A 176 -5.90 2.87 -4.89
CA ASP A 176 -5.22 2.15 -5.98
C ASP A 176 -4.58 0.82 -5.51
N LYS A 177 -4.04 0.76 -4.28
CA LYS A 177 -3.55 -0.47 -3.66
C LYS A 177 -4.68 -1.40 -3.31
N TRP A 178 -5.80 -0.86 -2.82
CA TRP A 178 -7.00 -1.65 -2.54
C TRP A 178 -7.56 -2.30 -3.81
N LEU A 179 -7.65 -1.53 -4.90
CA LEU A 179 -8.07 -2.03 -6.20
C LEU A 179 -7.13 -3.13 -6.73
N LEU A 180 -5.82 -2.94 -6.58
CA LEU A 180 -4.82 -3.98 -6.90
C LEU A 180 -5.03 -5.23 -6.04
N ALA A 181 -5.28 -5.08 -4.73
CA ALA A 181 -5.53 -6.20 -3.84
C ALA A 181 -6.79 -6.99 -4.24
N LEU A 182 -7.88 -6.30 -4.60
CA LEU A 182 -9.12 -6.93 -5.05
C LEU A 182 -8.93 -7.72 -6.35
N ILE A 183 -8.22 -7.18 -7.36
CA ILE A 183 -7.97 -7.93 -8.59
C ILE A 183 -7.07 -9.15 -8.35
N ARG A 184 -6.09 -9.05 -7.44
CA ARG A 184 -5.21 -10.18 -7.09
C ARG A 184 -5.94 -11.27 -6.30
N LEU A 185 -6.95 -10.90 -5.51
CA LEU A 185 -7.83 -11.86 -4.85
C LEU A 185 -8.84 -12.51 -5.81
N GLY A 186 -8.96 -12.03 -7.05
CA GLY A 186 -9.95 -12.52 -8.01
C GLY A 186 -11.34 -11.89 -7.86
N ARG A 187 -11.41 -10.61 -7.43
CA ARG A 187 -12.65 -9.82 -7.31
C ARG A 187 -12.66 -8.62 -8.28
N PRO A 188 -12.42 -8.78 -9.60
CA PRO A 188 -12.29 -7.65 -10.52
C PRO A 188 -13.60 -6.87 -10.73
N GLN A 189 -14.75 -7.52 -10.64
CA GLN A 189 -16.05 -6.84 -10.73
C GLN A 189 -16.27 -5.86 -9.57
N GLU A 190 -15.85 -6.25 -8.37
CA GLU A 190 -15.92 -5.38 -7.21
C GLU A 190 -14.90 -4.24 -7.29
N ALA A 191 -13.67 -4.53 -7.71
CA ALA A 191 -12.67 -3.51 -8.00
C ALA A 191 -13.20 -2.48 -9.02
N ALA A 192 -13.85 -2.95 -10.10
CA ALA A 192 -14.44 -2.08 -11.11
C ALA A 192 -15.56 -1.19 -10.55
N ARG A 193 -16.41 -1.74 -9.68
CA ARG A 193 -17.47 -0.96 -9.01
C ARG A 193 -16.90 0.13 -8.10
N VAL A 194 -15.89 -0.18 -7.29
CA VAL A 194 -15.18 0.83 -6.48
C VAL A 194 -14.54 1.88 -7.39
N ALA A 195 -13.80 1.45 -8.41
CA ALA A 195 -13.12 2.33 -9.38
C ALA A 195 -14.08 3.31 -10.06
N LYS A 196 -15.21 2.81 -10.59
CA LYS A 196 -16.24 3.65 -11.22
C LYS A 196 -16.82 4.68 -10.26
N CYS A 197 -17.15 4.22 -9.05
CA CYS A 197 -17.76 5.05 -8.02
C CYS A 197 -16.84 6.22 -7.62
N VAL A 198 -15.54 5.98 -7.45
CA VAL A 198 -14.60 7.02 -7.00
C VAL A 198 -14.08 7.91 -8.12
N PHE A 199 -14.08 7.44 -9.37
CA PHE A 199 -13.40 8.13 -10.48
C PHE A 199 -13.94 9.56 -10.70
N GLY A 200 -15.25 9.74 -10.71
CA GLY A 200 -15.86 11.07 -10.92
C GLY A 200 -15.53 12.11 -9.83
N HIS A 201 -15.13 11.65 -8.65
CA HIS A 201 -14.77 12.52 -7.53
C HIS A 201 -13.28 12.84 -7.50
N PHE A 202 -12.43 11.83 -7.75
CA PHE A 202 -10.98 12.02 -7.78
C PHE A 202 -10.49 12.65 -9.08
N TYR A 203 -11.10 12.35 -10.22
CA TYR A 203 -10.69 12.91 -11.51
C TYR A 203 -11.17 14.35 -11.66
N ASP A 204 -10.23 15.27 -11.85
CA ASP A 204 -10.53 16.63 -12.26
C ASP A 204 -10.65 16.70 -13.78
N ALA A 205 -11.87 16.83 -14.30
CA ALA A 205 -12.10 16.95 -15.73
C ALA A 205 -11.49 18.23 -16.35
N THR A 206 -11.25 19.27 -15.55
CA THR A 206 -10.70 20.55 -16.03
C THR A 206 -9.18 20.49 -16.13
N GLY A 207 -8.51 20.02 -15.08
CA GLY A 207 -7.05 19.86 -15.05
C GLY A 207 -6.54 18.56 -15.70
N GLY A 208 -7.41 17.56 -15.86
CA GLY A 208 -7.08 16.26 -16.43
C GLY A 208 -6.38 15.30 -15.46
N GLY A 209 -6.17 15.66 -14.20
CA GLY A 209 -5.45 14.86 -13.22
C GLY A 209 -6.33 14.21 -12.16
N MET A 210 -5.76 13.20 -11.49
CA MET A 210 -6.32 12.61 -10.29
C MET A 210 -5.92 13.43 -9.06
N ARG A 211 -6.91 13.85 -8.27
CA ARG A 211 -6.70 14.42 -6.93
C ARG A 211 -6.06 13.36 -6.05
N TRP A 212 -5.12 13.75 -5.20
CA TRP A 212 -4.47 12.78 -4.31
C TRP A 212 -5.32 12.47 -3.07
N LYS A 213 -6.26 13.35 -2.70
CA LYS A 213 -7.16 13.18 -1.57
C LYS A 213 -8.54 13.83 -1.76
N LEU A 214 -9.52 13.32 -1.02
CA LEU A 214 -10.87 13.86 -0.85
C LEU A 214 -11.27 13.85 0.63
N SER A 215 -12.23 14.68 1.00
CA SER A 215 -12.95 14.60 2.28
C SER A 215 -13.80 13.31 2.36
N VAL A 216 -14.32 12.99 3.57
CA VAL A 216 -15.13 11.77 3.78
C VAL A 216 -16.38 11.74 2.89
N ASP A 217 -16.97 12.91 2.65
CA ASP A 217 -18.13 13.13 1.76
C ASP A 217 -17.77 13.15 0.26
N ALA A 218 -16.56 12.72 -0.11
CA ALA A 218 -16.02 12.70 -1.46
C ALA A 218 -15.90 14.09 -2.13
N THR A 219 -15.89 15.16 -1.34
CA THR A 219 -15.60 16.51 -1.85
C THR A 219 -14.10 16.76 -1.96
N ALA A 220 -13.70 17.54 -2.97
CA ALA A 220 -12.32 17.96 -3.15
C ALA A 220 -11.96 19.12 -2.19
N PRO A 221 -10.89 19.00 -1.38
CA PRO A 221 -10.37 20.11 -0.61
C PRO A 221 -10.02 21.31 -1.50
N GLY A 222 -10.13 22.54 -0.98
CA GLY A 222 -9.93 23.78 -1.75
C GLY A 222 -8.67 23.83 -2.64
N PRO A 223 -7.48 23.44 -2.17
CA PRO A 223 -6.27 23.42 -3.00
C PRO A 223 -6.28 22.40 -4.15
N LEU A 224 -7.25 21.49 -4.20
CA LEU A 224 -7.36 20.40 -5.17
C LEU A 224 -8.54 20.59 -6.13
N GLN A 225 -9.09 21.80 -6.22
CA GLN A 225 -10.15 22.12 -7.17
C GLN A 225 -9.65 22.00 -8.62
N TYR A 226 -8.40 22.40 -8.88
CA TYR A 226 -7.69 22.19 -10.15
C TYR A 226 -6.50 21.25 -9.95
N GLN A 227 -6.46 20.16 -10.71
CA GLN A 227 -5.41 19.14 -10.59
C GLN A 227 -4.88 18.72 -11.96
N PRO A 228 -3.62 19.06 -12.32
CA PRO A 228 -2.99 18.56 -13.54
C PRO A 228 -2.60 17.08 -13.41
N PRO A 229 -2.37 16.37 -14.53
CA PRO A 229 -1.92 14.98 -14.55
C PRO A 229 -0.60 14.79 -13.79
N GLY A 230 -0.52 13.71 -13.02
CA GLY A 230 0.61 13.36 -12.16
C GLY A 230 0.73 11.87 -11.91
N ASP A 231 1.56 11.47 -10.93
CA ASP A 231 1.79 10.04 -10.64
C ASP A 231 0.50 9.34 -10.22
N ASP A 232 -0.39 9.99 -9.48
CA ASP A 232 -1.73 9.46 -9.13
C ASP A 232 -2.58 9.19 -10.39
N THR A 233 -2.42 10.00 -11.44
CA THR A 233 -3.10 9.80 -12.74
C THR A 233 -2.53 8.58 -13.46
N LEU A 234 -1.20 8.41 -13.38
CA LEU A 234 -0.53 7.25 -13.93
C LEU A 234 -0.92 5.96 -13.20
N THR A 235 -0.98 5.95 -11.87
CA THR A 235 -1.39 4.75 -11.12
C THR A 235 -2.86 4.41 -11.36
N ALA A 236 -3.73 5.41 -11.55
CA ALA A 236 -5.10 5.20 -12.03
C ALA A 236 -5.15 4.51 -13.38
N LEU A 237 -4.37 4.99 -14.36
CA LEU A 237 -4.32 4.37 -15.68
C LEU A 237 -3.87 2.90 -15.57
N ILE A 238 -2.83 2.64 -14.78
CA ILE A 238 -2.32 1.28 -14.57
C ILE A 238 -3.40 0.40 -13.98
N VAL A 239 -3.91 0.72 -12.79
CA VAL A 239 -4.81 -0.17 -12.07
C VAL A 239 -6.15 -0.35 -12.79
N PHE A 240 -6.67 0.69 -13.46
CA PHE A 240 -7.89 0.56 -14.27
C PHE A 240 -7.67 -0.34 -15.48
N SER A 241 -6.50 -0.25 -16.14
CA SER A 241 -6.14 -1.15 -17.24
C SER A 241 -6.02 -2.60 -16.77
N LEU A 242 -5.54 -2.84 -15.55
CA LEU A 242 -5.51 -4.19 -14.97
C LEU A 242 -6.91 -4.71 -14.68
N ILE A 243 -7.78 -3.91 -14.05
CA ILE A 243 -9.18 -4.28 -13.81
C ILE A 243 -9.88 -4.63 -15.12
N GLU A 244 -9.77 -3.77 -16.13
CA GLU A 244 -10.37 -3.99 -17.46
C GLU A 244 -9.83 -5.26 -18.12
N HIS A 245 -8.54 -5.56 -17.97
CA HIS A 245 -7.96 -6.83 -18.44
C HIS A 245 -8.63 -8.03 -17.78
N HIS A 246 -8.76 -8.04 -16.44
CA HIS A 246 -9.39 -9.15 -15.71
C HIS A 246 -10.89 -9.28 -16.02
N LEU A 247 -11.63 -8.16 -16.14
CA LEU A 247 -13.03 -8.18 -16.55
C LEU A 247 -13.24 -8.84 -17.92
N ARG A 248 -12.33 -8.60 -18.88
CA ARG A 248 -12.39 -9.25 -20.20
C ARG A 248 -12.14 -10.74 -20.14
N GLN A 249 -11.22 -11.20 -19.27
CA GLN A 249 -11.01 -12.64 -19.05
C GLN A 249 -12.26 -13.31 -18.48
N GLU A 250 -12.99 -12.62 -17.59
CA GLU A 250 -14.29 -13.06 -17.06
C GLU A 250 -15.48 -12.82 -18.01
N GLN A 251 -15.25 -12.24 -19.20
CA GLN A 251 -16.30 -11.87 -20.16
C GLN A 251 -17.37 -10.94 -19.56
N CYS A 252 -16.99 -10.10 -18.59
CA CYS A 252 -17.87 -9.17 -17.88
C CYS A 252 -17.78 -7.75 -18.45
N ALA A 253 -18.67 -7.40 -19.38
CA ALA A 253 -18.72 -6.06 -19.97
C ALA A 253 -19.45 -5.02 -19.10
N LYS A 254 -20.26 -5.46 -18.13
CA LYS A 254 -21.17 -4.60 -17.34
C LYS A 254 -20.47 -3.45 -16.61
N TYR A 255 -19.24 -3.69 -16.15
CA TYR A 255 -18.48 -2.74 -15.34
C TYR A 255 -17.23 -2.21 -16.05
N SER A 256 -17.20 -2.24 -17.39
CA SER A 256 -16.02 -1.81 -18.17
C SER A 256 -15.57 -0.39 -17.81
N LEU A 257 -14.25 -0.23 -17.66
CA LEU A 257 -13.56 1.03 -17.32
C LEU A 257 -12.99 1.73 -18.57
N GLN A 258 -13.39 1.31 -19.77
CA GLN A 258 -12.79 1.79 -21.01
C GLN A 258 -12.87 3.33 -21.16
N ASN A 259 -14.00 3.94 -20.78
CA ASN A 259 -14.19 5.39 -20.83
C ASN A 259 -13.23 6.13 -19.89
N GLU A 260 -13.06 5.62 -18.67
CA GLU A 260 -12.16 6.19 -17.65
C GLU A 260 -10.70 6.02 -18.08
N ILE A 261 -10.34 4.86 -18.63
CA ILE A 261 -9.02 4.59 -19.20
C ILE A 261 -8.69 5.55 -20.34
N ASP A 262 -9.62 5.81 -21.25
CA ASP A 262 -9.38 6.69 -22.39
C ASP A 262 -9.18 8.15 -21.96
N LYS A 263 -9.92 8.62 -20.95
CA LYS A 263 -9.69 9.92 -20.33
C LYS A 263 -8.28 10.00 -19.71
N LEU A 264 -7.90 9.00 -18.91
CA LEU A 264 -6.59 8.97 -18.27
C LEU A 264 -5.44 8.92 -19.29
N ARG A 265 -5.59 8.15 -20.37
CA ARG A 265 -4.61 8.13 -21.47
C ARG A 265 -4.46 9.48 -22.13
N GLN A 266 -5.58 10.14 -22.43
CA GLN A 266 -5.56 11.46 -23.05
C GLN A 266 -4.88 12.49 -22.15
N SER A 267 -5.14 12.46 -20.85
CA SER A 267 -4.51 13.36 -19.88
C SER A 267 -3.02 13.13 -19.70
N LEU A 268 -2.53 11.92 -19.92
CA LEU A 268 -1.12 11.56 -19.74
C LEU A 268 -0.28 11.76 -21.01
N VAL A 269 -0.83 12.30 -22.10
CA VAL A 269 -0.05 12.60 -23.32
C VAL A 269 1.07 13.57 -23.00
N GLY A 270 2.31 13.18 -23.31
CA GLY A 270 3.52 13.96 -23.02
C GLY A 270 3.90 14.03 -21.53
N TYR A 271 3.19 13.32 -20.65
CA TYR A 271 3.54 13.26 -19.23
C TYR A 271 4.88 12.54 -19.03
N LYS A 272 5.76 13.16 -18.23
CA LYS A 272 7.03 12.57 -17.81
C LYS A 272 6.97 12.30 -16.31
N GLY A 273 6.79 11.03 -15.96
CA GLY A 273 6.81 10.56 -14.58
C GLY A 273 8.12 10.95 -13.89
N ARG A 274 8.04 11.26 -12.60
CA ARG A 274 9.21 11.63 -11.80
C ARG A 274 9.62 10.45 -10.93
N VAL A 275 10.90 10.44 -10.56
CA VAL A 275 11.43 9.59 -9.49
C VAL A 275 11.92 10.52 -8.39
N THR A 276 11.78 10.08 -7.15
CA THR A 276 12.15 10.82 -5.93
C THR A 276 13.16 10.01 -5.12
N SER A 277 13.95 10.66 -4.28
CA SER A 277 14.77 10.00 -3.25
C SER A 277 13.96 9.65 -1.99
N ASP A 278 12.69 10.06 -1.93
CA ASP A 278 11.77 9.62 -0.89
C ASP A 278 11.63 8.09 -0.93
N PRO A 279 11.95 7.36 0.15
CA PRO A 279 12.06 5.90 0.11
C PRO A 279 10.75 5.21 -0.27
N LEU A 280 9.62 5.69 0.25
CA LEU A 280 8.31 5.15 -0.10
C LEU A 280 7.94 5.49 -1.56
N GLY A 281 8.08 6.76 -1.94
CA GLY A 281 7.77 7.20 -3.30
C GLY A 281 8.63 6.51 -4.37
N TRP A 282 9.92 6.34 -4.11
CA TRP A 282 10.85 5.59 -4.96
C TRP A 282 10.40 4.14 -5.13
N GLY A 283 10.07 3.48 -4.02
CA GLY A 283 9.62 2.10 -4.01
C GLY A 283 8.33 1.86 -4.80
N LEU A 284 7.35 2.76 -4.63
CA LEU A 284 6.08 2.71 -5.37
C LEU A 284 6.27 3.01 -6.86
N ALA A 285 7.16 3.94 -7.22
CA ALA A 285 7.49 4.18 -8.62
C ALA A 285 8.08 2.91 -9.28
N ALA A 286 9.03 2.25 -8.62
CA ALA A 286 9.60 0.98 -9.08
C ALA A 286 8.56 -0.14 -9.18
N MET A 287 7.62 -0.21 -8.22
CA MET A 287 6.51 -1.18 -8.25
C MET A 287 5.63 -0.99 -9.49
N TYR A 288 5.20 0.24 -9.77
CA TYR A 288 4.31 0.53 -10.90
C TYR A 288 4.99 0.48 -12.27
N ASP A 289 6.30 0.72 -12.31
CA ASP A 289 7.08 0.64 -13.54
C ASP A 289 6.98 -0.72 -14.21
N GLN A 290 6.67 -1.80 -13.48
CA GLN A 290 6.45 -3.13 -14.03
C GLN A 290 5.43 -3.17 -15.19
N TRP A 291 4.45 -2.25 -15.21
CA TRP A 291 3.40 -2.19 -16.24
C TRP A 291 3.64 -1.13 -17.32
N LEU A 292 4.77 -0.42 -17.32
CA LEU A 292 5.10 0.56 -18.36
C LEU A 292 5.98 -0.05 -19.45
N GLU A 293 5.77 0.32 -20.71
CA GLU A 293 6.69 -0.05 -21.80
C GLU A 293 8.06 0.60 -21.61
N ARG A 294 8.06 1.92 -21.35
CA ARG A 294 9.27 2.67 -20.99
C ARG A 294 9.46 2.67 -19.49
N LYS A 295 10.38 1.82 -19.01
CA LYS A 295 10.81 1.81 -17.60
C LYS A 295 11.63 3.07 -17.27
N ARG A 296 11.51 3.58 -16.05
CA ARG A 296 12.32 4.68 -15.50
C ARG A 296 13.55 4.14 -14.75
N THR A 297 14.14 3.05 -15.26
CA THR A 297 15.21 2.31 -14.54
C THR A 297 16.42 3.18 -14.27
N THR A 298 16.86 3.99 -15.24
CA THR A 298 18.01 4.89 -15.06
C THR A 298 17.72 5.96 -14.00
N GLU A 299 16.52 6.54 -14.02
CA GLU A 299 16.09 7.52 -13.01
C GLU A 299 15.99 6.88 -11.61
N LEU A 300 15.53 5.63 -11.52
CA LEU A 300 15.50 4.86 -10.28
C LEU A 300 16.91 4.59 -9.74
N GLN A 301 17.86 4.22 -10.61
CA GLN A 301 19.27 3.97 -10.22
C GLN A 301 19.91 5.20 -9.56
N LEU A 302 19.65 6.41 -10.09
CA LEU A 302 20.22 7.66 -9.56
C LEU A 302 19.87 7.91 -8.09
N TYR A 303 18.69 7.48 -7.65
CA TYR A 303 18.20 7.73 -6.29
C TYR A 303 18.21 6.50 -5.39
N ALA A 304 18.68 5.34 -5.89
CA ALA A 304 18.59 4.06 -5.19
C ALA A 304 19.31 4.08 -3.83
N LYS A 305 20.53 4.64 -3.77
CA LYS A 305 21.33 4.73 -2.53
C LYS A 305 20.64 5.57 -1.45
N ASP A 306 20.06 6.71 -1.84
CA ASP A 306 19.36 7.60 -0.91
C ASP A 306 18.06 6.97 -0.42
N ALA A 307 17.29 6.34 -1.32
CA ALA A 307 16.03 5.68 -1.01
C ALA A 307 16.20 4.43 -0.12
N LEU A 308 17.33 3.72 -0.23
CA LEU A 308 17.63 2.50 0.54
C LEU A 308 18.51 2.77 1.78
N SER A 309 18.70 4.03 2.14
CA SER A 309 19.50 4.39 3.31
C SER A 309 18.87 3.93 4.62
N THR A 310 19.70 3.44 5.55
CA THR A 310 19.29 3.06 6.91
C THR A 310 18.81 4.24 7.75
N PHE A 311 19.08 5.49 7.34
CA PHE A 311 18.55 6.69 8.01
C PHE A 311 17.01 6.73 8.04
N HIS A 312 16.35 6.01 7.13
CA HIS A 312 14.90 5.90 7.06
C HIS A 312 14.28 4.98 8.11
N MET A 313 15.09 4.29 8.94
CA MET A 313 14.60 3.46 10.05
C MET A 313 13.89 4.24 11.16
N SER A 314 13.92 5.58 11.13
CA SER A 314 13.05 6.40 11.99
C SER A 314 11.57 6.31 11.61
N LEU A 315 11.25 5.85 10.40
CA LEU A 315 9.89 5.58 9.94
C LEU A 315 9.91 4.33 9.02
N PRO A 316 10.02 3.12 9.60
CA PRO A 316 10.46 1.91 8.89
C PRO A 316 9.66 1.54 7.65
N PHE A 317 8.33 1.66 7.68
CA PHE A 317 7.49 1.33 6.52
C PHE A 317 7.89 2.05 5.23
N ARG A 318 8.52 3.24 5.32
CA ARG A 318 8.99 3.96 4.12
C ARG A 318 10.20 3.27 3.50
N LEU A 319 11.16 2.84 4.33
CA LEU A 319 12.28 2.02 3.88
C LEU A 319 11.80 0.68 3.32
N TYR A 320 10.76 0.10 3.92
CA TYR A 320 10.17 -1.16 3.43
C TYR A 320 9.53 -0.99 2.06
N GLY A 321 8.93 0.18 1.79
CA GLY A 321 8.52 0.59 0.45
C GLY A 321 9.68 0.56 -0.54
N ALA A 322 10.84 1.15 -0.19
CA ALA A 322 12.03 1.11 -1.05
C ALA A 322 12.54 -0.32 -1.27
N LEU A 323 12.64 -1.13 -0.22
CA LEU A 323 13.05 -2.55 -0.31
C LEU A 323 12.15 -3.37 -1.24
N LEU A 324 10.84 -3.10 -1.21
CA LEU A 324 9.87 -3.71 -2.12
C LEU A 324 10.15 -3.30 -3.58
N GLY A 325 10.34 -2.01 -3.83
CA GLY A 325 10.69 -1.51 -5.16
C GLY A 325 11.99 -2.12 -5.70
N ALA A 326 13.01 -2.24 -4.85
CA ALA A 326 14.30 -2.86 -5.18
C ALA A 326 14.15 -4.32 -5.61
N LYS A 327 13.27 -5.08 -4.95
CA LYS A 327 12.97 -6.48 -5.29
C LYS A 327 12.17 -6.62 -6.58
N LEU A 328 11.27 -5.69 -6.87
CA LEU A 328 10.43 -5.69 -8.08
C LEU A 328 11.18 -5.14 -9.31
N CYS A 329 12.17 -4.28 -9.11
CA CYS A 329 13.02 -3.74 -10.16
C CYS A 329 14.51 -3.96 -9.84
N PRO A 330 15.03 -5.21 -9.95
CA PRO A 330 16.43 -5.50 -9.61
C PRO A 330 17.44 -4.64 -10.37
N LYS A 331 17.15 -4.32 -11.65
CA LYS A 331 17.99 -3.44 -12.46
C LYS A 331 18.15 -2.03 -11.87
N ALA A 332 17.18 -1.55 -11.10
CA ALA A 332 17.27 -0.24 -10.44
C ALA A 332 18.34 -0.20 -9.34
N VAL A 333 18.85 -1.35 -8.89
CA VAL A 333 19.71 -1.50 -7.71
C VAL A 333 20.95 -2.35 -8.00
N ASP A 334 21.29 -2.58 -9.27
CA ASP A 334 22.41 -3.44 -9.67
C ASP A 334 23.73 -3.07 -8.96
N GLU A 335 24.01 -1.77 -8.80
CA GLU A 335 25.23 -1.27 -8.14
C GLU A 335 25.30 -1.57 -6.63
N ILE A 336 24.16 -1.82 -5.98
CA ILE A 336 24.05 -2.03 -4.53
C ILE A 336 23.33 -3.35 -4.20
N ALA A 337 23.22 -4.27 -5.16
CA ALA A 337 22.45 -5.50 -5.01
C ALA A 337 22.91 -6.35 -3.81
N GLN A 338 24.21 -6.33 -3.51
CA GLN A 338 24.82 -7.01 -2.37
C GLN A 338 24.40 -6.45 -1.00
N GLU A 339 23.93 -5.21 -0.93
CA GLU A 339 23.50 -4.55 0.31
C GLU A 339 22.05 -4.89 0.69
N LEU A 340 21.24 -5.33 -0.28
CA LEU A 340 19.80 -5.58 -0.08
C LEU A 340 19.53 -6.73 0.91
N GLY A 341 20.31 -7.80 0.85
CA GLY A 341 20.16 -8.95 1.76
C GLY A 341 20.37 -8.55 3.22
N PRO A 342 21.53 -7.96 3.57
CA PRO A 342 21.79 -7.42 4.90
C PRO A 342 20.74 -6.40 5.37
N LEU A 343 20.28 -5.51 4.48
CA LEU A 343 19.27 -4.50 4.82
C LEU A 343 17.90 -5.10 5.16
N VAL A 344 17.48 -6.14 4.43
CA VAL A 344 16.26 -6.90 4.73
C VAL A 344 16.38 -7.64 6.07
N GLU A 345 17.53 -8.27 6.33
CA GLU A 345 17.74 -8.98 7.60
C GLU A 345 17.78 -8.01 8.80
N MET A 346 18.35 -6.81 8.63
CA MET A 346 18.28 -5.75 9.64
C MET A 346 16.84 -5.35 9.94
N ALA A 347 16.02 -5.14 8.90
CA ALA A 347 14.59 -4.84 9.06
C ALA A 347 13.84 -5.95 9.80
N VAL A 348 14.09 -7.22 9.47
CA VAL A 348 13.50 -8.37 10.16
C VAL A 348 13.87 -8.39 11.64
N ARG A 349 15.14 -8.22 11.97
CA ARG A 349 15.59 -8.22 13.37
C ARG A 349 14.98 -7.07 14.16
N TYR A 350 14.84 -5.90 13.53
CA TYR A 350 14.20 -4.74 14.15
C TYR A 350 12.75 -5.05 14.55
N GLU A 351 11.94 -5.57 13.63
CA GLU A 351 10.52 -5.89 13.89
C GLU A 351 10.36 -7.07 14.85
N GLU A 352 11.14 -8.15 14.68
CA GLU A 352 11.09 -9.32 15.57
C GLU A 352 11.48 -8.93 17.01
N SER A 353 12.41 -7.99 17.19
CA SER A 353 12.78 -7.48 18.52
C SER A 353 11.63 -6.72 19.19
N HIS A 354 10.89 -5.88 18.46
CA HIS A 354 9.74 -5.15 19.02
C HIS A 354 8.60 -6.09 19.38
N ILE A 355 8.31 -7.07 18.52
CA ILE A 355 7.31 -8.11 18.80
C ILE A 355 7.68 -8.89 20.07
N PHE A 356 8.95 -9.30 20.21
CA PHE A 356 9.41 -10.07 21.37
C PHE A 356 9.37 -9.26 22.67
N GLN A 357 9.79 -7.99 22.64
CA GLN A 357 9.84 -7.15 23.83
C GLN A 357 8.46 -6.64 24.25
N GLY A 358 7.46 -6.69 23.36
CA GLY A 358 6.13 -6.15 23.61
C GLY A 358 6.13 -4.64 23.82
N THR A 359 7.11 -3.94 23.25
CA THR A 359 7.22 -2.48 23.36
C THR A 359 6.21 -1.81 22.42
N HIS A 360 5.63 -0.70 22.89
CA HIS A 360 4.79 0.13 22.03
C HIS A 360 5.65 0.73 20.92
N GLU A 361 5.18 0.59 19.68
CA GLU A 361 5.82 1.07 18.47
C GLU A 361 4.79 1.85 17.65
N GLU A 362 5.05 3.13 17.39
CA GLU A 362 4.18 3.93 16.52
C GLU A 362 4.21 3.34 15.11
N HIS A 363 3.03 3.12 14.50
CA HIS A 363 2.89 2.53 13.17
C HIS A 363 3.33 1.06 13.07
N SER A 364 3.29 0.32 14.18
CA SER A 364 3.63 -1.09 14.24
C SER A 364 2.90 -1.95 13.20
N SER A 365 1.60 -1.71 12.98
CA SER A 365 0.81 -2.54 12.06
C SER A 365 1.29 -2.39 10.61
N ILE A 366 1.48 -1.15 10.14
CA ILE A 366 1.94 -0.89 8.78
C ILE A 366 3.39 -1.34 8.59
N ASN A 367 4.27 -1.16 9.58
CA ASN A 367 5.66 -1.63 9.52
C ASN A 367 5.70 -3.15 9.27
N ARG A 368 5.02 -3.92 10.11
CA ARG A 368 5.02 -5.39 10.05
C ARG A 368 4.37 -5.93 8.78
N VAL A 369 3.26 -5.34 8.34
CA VAL A 369 2.58 -5.74 7.12
C VAL A 369 3.42 -5.43 5.88
N MET A 370 4.02 -4.23 5.80
CA MET A 370 4.90 -3.86 4.69
C MET A 370 6.17 -4.74 4.65
N LEU A 371 6.75 -5.08 5.80
CA LEU A 371 7.89 -5.98 5.85
C LEU A 371 7.51 -7.41 5.43
N ALA A 372 6.34 -7.90 5.83
CA ALA A 372 5.81 -9.18 5.33
C ALA A 372 5.69 -9.16 3.80
N THR A 373 5.25 -8.04 3.22
CA THR A 373 5.22 -7.87 1.77
C THR A 373 6.61 -7.94 1.14
N VAL A 374 7.61 -7.28 1.72
CA VAL A 374 9.02 -7.37 1.26
C VAL A 374 9.52 -8.82 1.25
N LEU A 375 9.16 -9.62 2.25
CA LEU A 375 9.55 -11.02 2.36
C LEU A 375 8.86 -11.93 1.33
N LEU A 376 7.65 -11.58 0.92
CA LEU A 376 6.81 -12.32 -0.03
C LEU A 376 6.99 -11.85 -1.49
N THR A 377 7.65 -10.71 -1.71
CA THR A 377 7.87 -10.13 -3.05
C THR A 377 8.66 -11.10 -3.96
N PRO A 378 8.27 -11.31 -5.24
CA PRO A 378 7.26 -10.54 -5.98
C PRO A 378 5.80 -10.84 -5.58
N GLY A 379 5.48 -12.08 -5.22
CA GLY A 379 4.13 -12.51 -4.80
C GLY A 379 3.01 -11.90 -5.66
N ALA A 380 1.92 -11.52 -5.01
CA ALA A 380 0.77 -10.86 -5.63
C ALA A 380 1.08 -9.44 -6.18
N LEU A 381 2.22 -8.84 -5.85
CA LEU A 381 2.63 -7.54 -6.40
C LEU A 381 3.36 -7.63 -7.74
N GLY A 382 3.80 -8.84 -8.11
CA GLY A 382 4.38 -9.08 -9.42
C GLY A 382 3.38 -8.81 -10.54
N ARG A 383 3.89 -8.27 -11.65
CA ARG A 383 3.14 -8.28 -12.91
C ARG A 383 2.90 -9.72 -13.37
N MET A 384 1.65 -10.09 -13.62
CA MET A 384 1.26 -11.41 -14.09
C MET A 384 1.47 -11.54 -15.61
N SER A 385 1.64 -12.78 -16.08
CA SER A 385 1.68 -13.06 -17.52
C SER A 385 0.36 -12.66 -18.17
N GLY A 386 0.42 -12.01 -19.34
CA GLY A 386 -0.77 -11.55 -20.08
C GLY A 386 -1.30 -10.18 -19.66
N GLU A 387 -0.91 -9.64 -18.51
CA GLU A 387 -1.30 -8.27 -18.12
C GLU A 387 -0.79 -7.23 -19.13
N PRO A 388 -1.48 -6.11 -19.31
CA PRO A 388 -1.06 -5.09 -20.26
C PRO A 388 0.32 -4.51 -19.92
N SER A 389 1.02 -4.06 -20.97
CA SER A 389 2.16 -3.13 -20.88
C SER A 389 1.71 -1.82 -21.50
N LEU A 390 1.87 -0.72 -20.77
CA LEU A 390 1.25 0.55 -21.10
C LEU A 390 2.28 1.50 -21.70
N SER A 391 1.92 2.03 -22.88
CA SER A 391 2.63 3.11 -23.53
C SER A 391 2.01 4.44 -23.14
N LEU A 392 2.83 5.37 -22.62
CA LEU A 392 2.46 6.77 -22.46
C LEU A 392 2.90 7.48 -23.75
N ARG A 393 1.95 7.89 -24.57
CA ARG A 393 2.21 8.52 -25.87
C ARG A 393 2.69 9.96 -25.73
#